data_AF-A0A4Y9ZJL1-F1
#
_entry.id   AF-A0A4Y9ZJL1-F1
#
_cell.length_a   1.000
_cell.length_b   1.000
_cell.length_c   1.000
_cell.angle_alpha   90.00
_cell.angle_beta   90.00
_cell.angle_gamma   90.00
#
_symmetry.space_group_name_H-M   'P 1'
#
loop_
_entity.id
_entity.type
_entity.pdbx_description
1 polymer ?
#
loop_
_entity_poly.entity_id
_entity_poly.type
_entity_poly.pdbx_seq_one_letter_code
_entity_poly.pdbx_strand_id
1 'polypeptide(L)'
;GYIGNEAATRNSITPDGWFKTGDIVVRDEEGFWYIVDRKKELIKYKGFQVPPAELEAILHTHPKIVDVAVIGVDDPVQATELPRAYVVPSSKPASAAEFEKEIQEWVKSRVAQHKRLRGGVKIIDAVPKSAAGKILRRELRDLAKQEDKMRVKTKL
;
A
#
# COMPACT_ATOMS: atom_id res chain seq x y z
N GLY A 1 -18.63 -18.14 -14.49
CA GLY A 1 -19.15 -17.25 -13.44
C GLY A 1 -18.78 -17.80 -12.07
N TYR A 2 -19.13 -17.09 -11.00
CA TYR A 2 -18.94 -17.56 -9.63
C TYR A 2 -19.96 -18.65 -9.28
N ILE A 3 -19.51 -19.77 -8.70
CA ILE A 3 -20.38 -20.89 -8.33
C ILE A 3 -21.42 -20.46 -7.27
N GLY A 4 -22.70 -20.74 -7.52
CA GLY A 4 -23.79 -20.39 -6.60
C GLY A 4 -23.98 -18.90 -6.34
N ASN A 5 -23.32 -18.01 -7.09
CA ASN A 5 -23.39 -16.56 -6.88
C ASN A 5 -23.58 -15.80 -8.19
N GLU A 6 -24.82 -15.78 -8.66
CA GLU A 6 -25.20 -15.06 -9.88
C GLU A 6 -24.97 -13.56 -9.77
N ALA A 7 -25.23 -12.97 -8.60
CA ALA A 7 -25.06 -11.54 -8.37
C ALA A 7 -23.59 -11.13 -8.57
N ALA A 8 -22.64 -11.89 -8.01
CA ALA A 8 -21.21 -11.66 -8.23
C ALA A 8 -20.84 -11.82 -9.71
N THR A 9 -21.43 -12.80 -10.41
CA THR A 9 -21.18 -13.02 -11.83
C THR A 9 -21.65 -11.83 -12.66
N ARG A 10 -22.90 -11.39 -12.48
CA ARG A 10 -23.47 -10.21 -13.16
C ARG A 10 -22.67 -8.95 -12.85
N ASN A 11 -22.26 -8.74 -11.60
CA ASN A 11 -21.50 -7.55 -11.21
C ASN A 11 -20.09 -7.51 -11.83
N SER A 12 -19.50 -8.67 -12.11
CA SER A 12 -18.16 -8.79 -12.69
C SER A 12 -18.11 -8.61 -14.20
N ILE A 13 -19.24 -8.58 -14.89
CA ILE A 13 -19.32 -8.44 -16.35
C ILE A 13 -20.03 -7.11 -16.68
N THR A 14 -19.61 -6.42 -17.73
CA THR A 14 -20.27 -5.21 -18.24
C THR A 14 -21.45 -5.58 -19.14
N PRO A 15 -22.40 -4.66 -19.40
CA PRO A 15 -23.56 -4.95 -20.26
C PRO A 15 -23.20 -5.42 -21.68
N ASP A 16 -22.03 -5.02 -22.19
CA ASP A 16 -21.46 -5.38 -23.50
C ASP A 16 -20.53 -6.62 -23.46
N GLY A 17 -20.46 -7.33 -22.33
CA GLY A 17 -19.83 -8.65 -22.23
C GLY A 17 -18.38 -8.70 -21.75
N TRP A 18 -17.78 -7.56 -21.36
CA TRP A 18 -16.40 -7.51 -20.86
C TRP A 18 -16.26 -7.83 -19.38
N PHE A 19 -15.19 -8.52 -19.00
CA PHE A 19 -14.89 -8.83 -17.60
C PHE A 19 -14.16 -7.67 -16.90
N LYS A 20 -14.64 -7.29 -15.72
CA LYS A 20 -14.02 -6.26 -14.87
C LYS A 20 -12.93 -6.91 -14.02
N THR A 21 -11.68 -6.81 -14.46
CA THR A 21 -10.51 -7.38 -13.76
C THR A 21 -10.33 -6.80 -12.35
N GLY A 22 -10.70 -5.53 -12.17
CA GLY A 22 -10.43 -4.78 -10.94
C GLY A 22 -9.02 -4.21 -10.86
N ASP A 23 -8.24 -4.35 -11.93
CA ASP A 23 -6.92 -3.76 -12.09
C ASP A 23 -7.03 -2.37 -12.73
N ILE A 24 -6.12 -1.48 -12.34
CA ILE A 24 -5.89 -0.20 -12.99
C ILE A 24 -4.77 -0.41 -14.00
N VAL A 25 -5.05 -0.07 -15.25
CA VAL A 25 -4.11 -0.21 -16.36
C VAL A 25 -3.91 1.12 -17.06
N VAL A 26 -2.71 1.34 -17.56
CA VAL A 26 -2.37 2.46 -18.43
C VAL A 26 -1.85 1.90 -19.74
N ARG A 27 -2.20 2.55 -20.85
CA ARG A 27 -1.66 2.25 -22.17
C ARG A 27 -0.74 3.39 -22.58
N ASP A 28 0.46 3.07 -23.05
CA ASP A 28 1.36 4.08 -23.62
C ASP A 28 1.03 4.36 -25.10
N GLU A 29 1.77 5.32 -25.67
CA GLU A 29 1.60 5.76 -27.06
C GLU A 29 1.97 4.67 -28.08
N GLU A 30 2.87 3.75 -27.72
CA GLU A 30 3.28 2.60 -28.53
C GLU A 30 2.27 1.44 -28.45
N GLY A 31 1.30 1.55 -27.55
CA GLY A 31 0.18 0.63 -27.42
C GLY A 31 0.40 -0.49 -26.40
N PHE A 32 1.48 -0.47 -25.62
CA PHE A 32 1.74 -1.40 -24.54
C PHE A 32 0.88 -1.09 -23.31
N TRP A 33 0.48 -2.14 -22.61
CA TRP A 33 -0.33 -2.05 -21.40
C TRP A 33 0.51 -2.32 -20.15
N TYR A 34 0.35 -1.45 -19.15
CA TYR A 34 1.00 -1.56 -17.85
C TYR A 34 -0.05 -1.71 -16.76
N ILE A 35 0.07 -2.77 -15.96
CA ILE A 35 -0.76 -2.97 -14.77
C ILE A 35 -0.16 -2.14 -13.63
N VAL A 36 -0.89 -1.12 -13.19
CA VAL A 36 -0.43 -0.17 -12.17
C VAL A 36 -0.65 -0.73 -10.77
N ASP A 37 -1.90 -1.06 -10.44
CA ASP A 37 -2.29 -1.66 -9.16
C ASP A 37 -3.72 -2.18 -9.23
N ARG A 38 -4.23 -2.76 -8.15
CA ARG A 38 -5.64 -3.14 -8.00
C ARG A 38 -6.44 -1.97 -7.47
N LYS A 39 -7.61 -1.71 -8.07
CA LYS A 39 -8.54 -0.64 -7.67
C LYS A 39 -8.85 -0.64 -6.17
N LYS A 40 -8.96 -1.82 -5.56
CA LYS A 40 -9.27 -1.98 -4.13
C LYS A 40 -8.09 -1.68 -3.18
N GLU A 41 -6.87 -1.62 -3.70
CA GLU A 41 -5.66 -1.38 -2.89
C GLU A 41 -5.18 0.07 -2.98
N LEU A 42 -5.73 0.88 -3.89
CA LEU A 42 -5.41 2.30 -4.01
C LEU A 42 -5.67 3.04 -2.70
N ILE A 43 -4.67 3.79 -2.26
CA ILE A 43 -4.72 4.59 -1.04
C ILE A 43 -5.45 5.89 -1.35
N LYS A 44 -6.52 6.16 -0.61
CA LYS A 44 -7.37 7.34 -0.78
C LYS A 44 -6.86 8.49 0.07
N TYR A 45 -5.81 9.16 -0.43
CA TYR A 45 -5.27 10.35 0.22
C TYR A 45 -5.94 11.61 -0.34
N LYS A 46 -6.90 12.15 0.41
CA LYS A 46 -7.78 13.27 0.01
C LYS A 46 -8.45 12.91 -1.32
N GLY A 47 -8.43 13.81 -2.30
CA GLY A 47 -8.94 13.53 -3.65
C GLY A 47 -8.03 12.66 -4.52
N PHE A 48 -6.88 12.20 -4.02
CA PHE A 48 -5.90 11.44 -4.80
C PHE A 48 -5.98 9.94 -4.52
N GLN A 49 -5.78 9.14 -5.58
CA GLN A 49 -5.62 7.70 -5.49
C GLN A 49 -4.13 7.38 -5.67
N VAL A 50 -3.47 6.96 -4.59
CA VAL A 50 -2.04 6.65 -4.58
C VAL A 50 -1.87 5.14 -4.72
N PRO A 51 -1.20 4.64 -5.78
CA PRO A 51 -0.89 3.22 -5.92
C PRO A 51 0.20 2.79 -4.93
N PRO A 52 -0.07 1.84 -4.02
CA PRO A 52 0.98 1.24 -3.20
C PRO A 52 2.17 0.73 -4.00
N ALA A 53 1.93 0.05 -5.13
CA ALA A 53 2.99 -0.58 -5.93
C ALA A 53 4.06 0.41 -6.40
N GLU A 54 3.68 1.66 -6.70
CA GLU A 54 4.62 2.71 -7.09
C GLU A 54 5.56 3.09 -5.94
N LEU A 55 5.02 3.25 -4.73
CA LEU A 55 5.81 3.55 -3.54
C LEU A 55 6.70 2.37 -3.14
N GLU A 56 6.18 1.14 -3.25
CA GLU A 56 6.92 -0.08 -3.01
C GLU A 56 8.10 -0.23 -3.97
N ALA A 57 7.91 0.06 -5.26
CA ALA A 57 8.98 0.02 -6.26
C ALA A 57 10.11 1.00 -5.91
N ILE A 58 9.78 2.24 -5.51
CA ILE A 58 10.77 3.24 -5.07
C ILE A 58 11.52 2.75 -3.82
N LEU A 59 10.80 2.18 -2.86
CA LEU A 59 11.38 1.69 -1.61
C LEU A 59 12.28 0.47 -1.83
N HIS A 60 11.95 -0.41 -2.77
CA HIS A 60 12.82 -1.54 -3.16
C HIS A 60 14.15 -1.10 -3.77
N THR A 61 14.26 0.11 -4.33
CA THR A 61 15.55 0.63 -4.79
C THR A 61 16.47 1.11 -3.65
N HIS A 62 15.98 1.16 -2.41
CA HIS A 62 16.78 1.59 -1.28
C HIS A 62 17.76 0.49 -0.83
N PRO A 63 19.08 0.75 -0.74
CA PRO A 63 20.08 -0.30 -0.48
C PRO A 63 19.95 -0.98 0.89
N LYS A 64 19.24 -0.35 1.84
CA LYS A 64 19.02 -0.88 3.19
C LYS A 64 17.67 -1.59 3.39
N ILE A 65 16.87 -1.78 2.33
CA ILE A 65 15.55 -2.44 2.41
C ILE A 65 15.61 -3.78 1.70
N VAL A 66 15.17 -4.85 2.38
CA VAL A 66 15.03 -6.20 1.81
C VAL A 66 13.63 -6.43 1.27
N ASP A 67 12.62 -5.98 2.01
CA ASP A 67 11.22 -6.17 1.64
C ASP A 67 10.39 -4.98 2.13
N VAL A 68 9.29 -4.72 1.45
CA VAL A 68 8.42 -3.60 1.77
C VAL A 68 6.98 -3.86 1.36
N ALA A 69 6.07 -3.28 2.12
CA ALA A 69 4.67 -3.17 1.75
C ALA A 69 4.13 -1.80 2.14
N VAL A 70 3.29 -1.23 1.29
CA VAL A 70 2.65 0.05 1.53
C VAL A 70 1.15 -0.14 1.63
N ILE A 71 0.56 0.51 2.64
CA ILE A 71 -0.89 0.53 2.87
C ILE A 71 -1.37 1.95 3.17
N GLY A 72 -2.67 2.19 3.01
CA GLY A 72 -3.34 3.33 3.58
C GLY A 72 -3.71 3.04 5.03
N VAL A 73 -3.37 3.95 5.95
CA VAL A 73 -3.87 3.96 7.32
C VAL A 73 -4.88 5.09 7.48
N ASP A 74 -5.96 4.84 8.20
CA ASP A 74 -7.03 5.83 8.36
C ASP A 74 -6.55 7.02 9.22
N ASP A 75 -6.85 8.23 8.78
CA ASP A 75 -6.78 9.46 9.57
C ASP A 75 -8.22 9.97 9.78
N PRO A 76 -8.84 9.65 10.94
CA PRO A 76 -10.20 10.07 11.25
C PRO A 76 -10.38 11.59 11.32
N VAL A 77 -9.32 12.34 11.67
CA VAL A 77 -9.40 13.80 11.81
C VAL A 77 -9.50 14.46 10.44
N GLN A 78 -8.75 13.95 9.46
CA GLN A 78 -8.77 14.47 8.09
C GLN A 78 -9.74 13.70 7.17
N ALA A 79 -10.43 12.68 7.66
CA ALA A 79 -11.31 11.79 6.89
C ALA A 79 -10.65 11.25 5.61
N THR A 80 -9.40 10.80 5.73
CA THR A 80 -8.56 10.36 4.61
C THR A 80 -7.71 9.16 5.00
N GLU A 81 -7.15 8.46 4.01
CA GLU A 81 -6.07 7.49 4.26
C GLU A 81 -4.70 8.17 4.10
N LEU A 82 -3.73 7.82 4.94
CA LEU A 82 -2.34 8.25 4.85
C LEU A 82 -1.46 7.08 4.39
N PRO A 83 -0.61 7.23 3.36
CA PRO A 83 0.33 6.18 3.00
C PRO A 83 1.31 5.86 4.14
N ARG A 84 1.36 4.60 4.58
CA ARG A 84 2.33 4.04 5.53
C ARG A 84 3.12 2.94 4.85
N ALA A 85 4.44 2.92 5.04
CA ALA A 85 5.28 1.81 4.62
C ALA A 85 5.63 0.93 5.83
N TYR A 86 5.57 -0.38 5.62
CA TYR A 86 6.16 -1.39 6.49
C TYR A 86 7.40 -1.95 5.80
N VAL A 87 8.56 -1.83 6.44
CA VAL A 87 9.86 -2.13 5.85
C VAL A 87 10.59 -3.22 6.63
N VAL A 88 11.28 -4.10 5.90
CA VAL A 88 12.23 -5.07 6.45
C VAL A 88 13.65 -4.58 6.12
N PRO A 89 14.43 -4.13 7.12
CA PRO A 89 15.80 -3.69 6.91
C PRO A 89 16.72 -4.84 6.49
N SER A 90 17.77 -4.55 5.72
CA SER A 90 18.83 -5.53 5.38
C SER A 90 19.73 -5.92 6.55
N SER A 91 19.80 -5.06 7.55
CA SER A 91 20.49 -5.31 8.82
C SER A 91 19.78 -4.55 9.92
N LYS A 92 19.88 -5.04 11.17
CA LYS A 92 19.28 -4.37 12.33
C LYS A 92 19.80 -2.92 12.43
N PRO A 93 18.95 -1.90 12.30
CA PRO A 93 19.39 -0.52 12.40
C PRO A 93 19.81 -0.19 13.84
N ALA A 94 20.80 0.69 13.98
CA ALA A 94 21.25 1.17 15.29
C ALA A 94 20.14 1.96 16.01
N SER A 95 19.33 2.70 15.25
CA SER A 95 18.17 3.43 15.73
C SER A 95 17.00 3.24 14.78
N ALA A 96 15.89 2.72 15.30
CA ALA A 96 14.65 2.55 14.53
C ALA A 96 14.11 3.89 14.04
N ALA A 97 14.12 4.92 14.90
CA ALA A 97 13.56 6.24 14.58
C ALA A 97 14.36 6.96 13.48
N GLU A 98 15.69 6.85 13.50
CA GLU A 98 16.53 7.44 12.46
C GLU A 98 16.33 6.73 11.12
N PHE A 99 16.24 5.40 11.14
CA PHE A 99 15.95 4.61 9.94
C PHE A 99 14.57 4.94 9.35
N GLU A 100 13.52 4.98 10.17
CA GLU A 100 12.18 5.38 9.72
C GLU A 100 12.18 6.78 9.07
N LYS A 101 12.94 7.73 9.63
CA LYS A 101 13.09 9.08 9.07
C LYS A 101 13.87 9.10 7.76
N GLU A 102 14.97 8.34 7.68
CA GLU A 102 15.77 8.16 6.45
C GLU A 102 14.86 7.68 5.30
N ILE A 103 14.06 6.64 5.55
CA ILE A 103 13.15 6.08 4.54
C ILE A 103 12.06 7.07 4.13
N GLN A 104 11.49 7.83 5.08
CA GLN A 104 10.52 8.88 4.74
C GLN A 104 11.12 9.96 3.84
N GLU A 105 12.35 10.41 4.11
CA GLU A 105 13.02 11.43 3.28
C GLU A 105 13.42 10.88 1.91
N TRP A 106 13.83 9.61 1.84
CA TRP A 106 14.10 8.91 0.58
C TRP A 106 12.90 8.94 -0.37
N VAL A 107 11.71 8.61 0.13
CA VAL A 107 10.48 8.66 -0.68
C VAL A 107 10.11 10.10 -0.99
N LYS A 108 10.15 10.99 0.02
CA LYS A 108 9.75 12.40 -0.12
C LYS A 108 10.51 13.15 -1.22
N SER A 109 11.78 12.83 -1.44
CA SER A 109 12.61 13.44 -2.49
C SER A 109 12.33 12.91 -3.91
N ARG A 110 11.56 11.82 -4.06
CA ARG A 110 11.30 11.14 -5.34
C ARG A 110 9.85 11.20 -5.80
N VAL A 111 8.92 11.63 -4.93
CA VAL A 111 7.48 11.58 -5.22
C VAL A 111 6.80 12.93 -5.02
N ALA A 112 5.70 13.11 -5.74
CA ALA A 112 4.81 14.23 -5.56
C ALA A 112 4.25 14.30 -4.13
N GLN A 113 3.89 15.51 -3.68
CA GLN A 113 3.48 15.75 -2.29
C GLN A 113 2.39 14.80 -1.78
N HIS A 114 1.40 14.44 -2.61
CA HIS A 114 0.28 13.59 -2.21
C HIS A 114 0.68 12.11 -1.99
N LYS A 115 1.82 11.65 -2.51
CA LYS A 115 2.29 10.25 -2.38
C LYS A 115 3.22 10.03 -1.18
N ARG A 116 3.58 11.09 -0.44
CA ARG A 116 4.50 11.00 0.70
C ARG A 116 3.94 10.10 1.81
N LEU A 117 4.84 9.39 2.51
CA LEU A 117 4.55 8.45 3.60
C LEU A 117 4.09 9.15 4.90
N ARG A 118 2.94 9.84 4.86
CA ARG A 118 2.38 10.57 6.02
C ARG A 118 1.88 9.68 7.14
N GLY A 119 1.54 8.43 6.81
CA GLY A 119 1.20 7.42 7.80
C GLY A 119 2.44 6.95 8.57
N GLY A 120 3.63 7.34 8.12
CA GLY A 120 4.91 6.98 8.70
C GLY A 120 5.55 5.77 8.03
N VAL A 121 6.66 5.33 8.62
CA VAL A 121 7.36 4.09 8.26
C VAL A 121 7.38 3.23 9.53
N LYS A 122 7.26 1.92 9.39
CA LYS A 122 7.38 0.96 10.49
C LYS A 122 8.29 -0.19 10.11
N ILE A 123 9.19 -0.55 11.01
CA ILE A 123 10.04 -1.72 10.86
C ILE A 123 9.26 -2.97 11.28
N ILE A 124 9.28 -4.00 10.43
CA ILE A 124 8.74 -5.32 10.71
C ILE A 124 9.76 -6.39 10.36
N ASP A 125 9.60 -7.58 10.93
CA ASP A 125 10.52 -8.69 10.68
C ASP A 125 10.30 -9.32 9.30
N ALA A 126 9.05 -9.39 8.84
CA ALA A 126 8.69 -9.94 7.54
C ALA A 126 7.37 -9.37 7.02
N VAL A 127 7.31 -9.05 5.72
CA VAL A 127 6.07 -8.66 5.05
C VAL A 127 5.15 -9.88 4.93
N PRO A 128 3.90 -9.83 5.42
CA PRO A 128 2.98 -10.96 5.31
C PRO A 128 2.61 -11.19 3.83
N LYS A 129 2.91 -12.38 3.32
CA LYS A 129 2.67 -12.78 1.94
C LYS A 129 1.96 -14.12 1.90
N SER A 130 1.06 -14.30 0.95
CA SER A 130 0.47 -15.61 0.63
C SER A 130 1.54 -16.56 0.07
N ALA A 131 1.23 -17.85 -0.03
CA ALA A 131 2.10 -18.84 -0.67
C ALA A 131 2.50 -18.47 -2.12
N ALA A 132 1.67 -17.68 -2.81
CA ALA A 132 1.95 -17.18 -4.16
C ALA A 132 2.71 -15.83 -4.16
N GLY A 133 3.27 -15.40 -3.03
CA GLY A 133 4.04 -14.15 -2.90
C GLY A 133 3.21 -12.87 -2.80
N LYS A 134 1.87 -12.95 -2.93
CA LYS A 134 0.99 -11.77 -2.83
C LYS A 134 1.00 -11.18 -1.42
N ILE A 135 1.29 -9.89 -1.30
CA ILE A 135 1.23 -9.14 -0.03
C ILE A 135 -0.19 -9.20 0.54
N LEU A 136 -0.30 -9.65 1.78
CA LEU A 136 -1.53 -9.74 2.56
C LEU A 136 -1.81 -8.41 3.27
N ARG A 137 -2.11 -7.36 2.50
CA ARG A 137 -2.34 -5.99 3.01
C ARG A 137 -3.43 -5.88 4.08
N ARG A 138 -4.38 -6.82 4.11
CA ARG A 138 -5.37 -6.91 5.20
C ARG A 138 -4.70 -7.05 6.56
N GLU A 139 -3.71 -7.93 6.68
CA GLU A 139 -3.00 -8.17 7.95
C GLU A 139 -2.22 -6.94 8.39
N LEU A 140 -1.60 -6.21 7.45
CA LEU A 140 -0.93 -4.95 7.75
C LEU A 140 -1.91 -3.86 8.20
N ARG A 141 -3.12 -3.79 7.62
CA ARG A 141 -4.17 -2.87 8.09
C ARG A 141 -4.65 -3.24 9.49
N ASP A 142 -4.77 -4.53 9.80
CA ASP A 142 -5.14 -5.00 11.12
C ASP A 142 -4.04 -4.70 12.16
N LEU A 143 -2.77 -4.87 11.79
CA LEU A 143 -1.62 -4.44 12.60
C LEU A 143 -1.65 -2.93 12.86
N ALA A 144 -1.87 -2.11 11.83
CA ALA A 144 -1.98 -0.65 11.99
C ALA A 144 -3.08 -0.25 12.99
N LYS A 145 -4.25 -0.90 12.91
CA LYS A 145 -5.35 -0.68 13.87
C LYS A 145 -4.97 -1.07 15.30
N GLN A 146 -4.16 -2.11 15.48
CA GLN A 146 -3.68 -2.51 16.81
C GLN A 146 -2.66 -1.48 17.36
N GLU A 147 -1.72 -1.03 16.53
CA GLU A 147 -0.75 0.02 16.86
C GLU A 147 -1.45 1.31 17.32
N ASP A 148 -2.49 1.74 16.60
CA ASP A 148 -3.25 2.94 16.93
C ASP A 148 -3.99 2.79 18.27
N LYS A 149 -4.59 1.62 18.55
CA LYS A 149 -5.23 1.33 19.84
C LYS A 149 -4.24 1.37 21.00
N MET A 150 -3.04 0.82 20.83
CA MET A 150 -1.99 0.87 21.86
C MET A 150 -1.56 2.32 22.13
N ARG A 151 -1.38 3.12 21.07
CA ARG A 151 -1.01 4.54 21.19
C ARG A 151 -2.03 5.37 21.97
N VAL A 152 -3.32 5.10 21.79
CA VAL A 152 -4.38 5.76 22.57
C VAL A 152 -4.32 5.36 24.04
N LYS A 153 -4.09 4.08 24.35
CA LYS A 153 -3.98 3.60 25.74
C LYS A 153 -2.78 4.18 26.49
N THR A 154 -1.62 4.34 25.86
CA THR A 154 -0.41 4.88 26.52
C THR A 154 -0.48 6.38 26.76
N LYS A 155 -1.44 7.10 26.15
CA LYS A 155 -1.64 8.54 26.35
C LYS A 155 -2.69 8.90 27.42
N LEU A 156 -3.39 7.89 27.95
CA LEU A 156 -4.32 8.00 29.08
C LEU A 156 -3.60 7.60 30.37
#